data_AF-A0A973GC08-F1
#
_entry.id   AF-A0A973GC08-F1
#
_cell.length_a   1.000
_cell.length_b   1.000
_cell.length_c   1.000
_cell.angle_alpha   90.00
_cell.angle_beta   90.00
_cell.angle_gamma   90.00
#
_symmetry.space_group_name_H-M   'P 1'
#
loop_
_entity.id
_entity.type
_entity.pdbx_description
1 polymer ?
#
loop_
_entity_poly.entity_id
_entity_poly.type
_entity_poly.pdbx_seq_one_letter_code
_entity_poly.pdbx_strand_id
1 'polypeptide(L)'
;MEGSRELPAAFAHPHASDESRRVAEDGLILRVQVGSGVHGTSIDGQDDRDEMGICLEPARFVTGVDLVPSGLNGDGPRLPFEQYERHTAWDHPGGVANRSGAGDLEG
;
A
#
# COMPACT_ATOMS: atom_id res chain seq x y z
N MET A 1 -26.63 -11.81 13.47
CA MET A 1 -25.78 -11.24 14.54
C MET A 1 -24.77 -10.38 13.82
N GLU A 2 -24.93 -9.06 13.85
CA GLU A 2 -24.05 -8.14 13.10
C GLU A 2 -22.69 -8.12 13.80
N GLY A 3 -21.65 -8.59 13.11
CA GLY A 3 -20.28 -8.59 13.62
C GLY A 3 -19.81 -7.15 13.83
N SER A 4 -18.99 -6.95 14.87
CA SER A 4 -18.37 -5.66 15.15
C SER A 4 -17.71 -5.09 13.89
N ARG A 5 -18.00 -3.83 13.59
CA ARG A 5 -17.31 -3.06 12.54
C ARG A 5 -16.08 -2.32 13.08
N GLU A 6 -15.80 -2.46 14.38
CA GLU A 6 -14.57 -1.93 14.96
C GLU A 6 -13.40 -2.83 14.59
N LEU A 7 -12.41 -2.22 13.94
CA LEU A 7 -11.18 -2.87 13.56
C LEU A 7 -10.30 -3.09 14.80
N PRO A 8 -9.70 -4.29 14.99
CA PRO A 8 -8.65 -4.50 15.97
C PRO A 8 -7.50 -3.51 15.78
N ALA A 9 -6.80 -3.15 16.86
CA ALA A 9 -5.67 -2.19 16.86
C ALA A 9 -4.49 -2.54 15.91
N ALA A 10 -4.52 -3.71 15.27
CA ALA A 10 -3.55 -4.16 14.27
C ALA A 10 -3.89 -3.74 12.82
N PHE A 11 -4.94 -2.96 12.57
CA PHE A 11 -5.41 -2.63 11.22
C PHE A 11 -5.39 -1.13 10.87
N ALA A 12 -4.27 -0.48 11.15
CA ALA A 12 -3.87 0.76 10.50
C ALA A 12 -2.56 0.49 9.77
N HIS A 13 -2.62 0.20 8.45
CA HIS A 13 -1.38 0.10 7.68
C HIS A 13 -0.77 1.51 7.59
N PRO A 14 0.40 1.76 8.20
CA PRO A 14 0.88 3.12 8.43
C PRO A 14 1.13 3.89 7.12
N HIS A 15 1.40 3.15 6.05
CA HIS A 15 1.81 3.69 4.76
C HIS A 15 0.74 3.57 3.67
N ALA A 16 -0.54 3.43 4.02
CA ALA A 16 -1.59 3.16 3.03
C ALA A 16 -2.59 4.31 2.83
N SER A 17 -2.37 5.48 3.43
CA SER A 17 -3.32 6.58 3.32
C SER A 17 -3.38 7.17 1.91
N ASP A 18 -4.53 7.74 1.56
CA ASP A 18 -4.72 8.45 0.30
C ASP A 18 -3.75 9.62 0.11
N GLU A 19 -3.30 10.24 1.21
CA GLU A 19 -2.29 11.30 1.13
C GLU A 19 -0.90 10.74 0.81
N SER A 20 -0.50 9.65 1.47
CA SER A 20 0.74 8.93 1.11
C SER A 20 0.72 8.48 -0.35
N ARG A 21 -0.43 7.98 -0.85
CA ARG A 21 -0.60 7.62 -2.26
C ARG A 21 -0.32 8.80 -3.18
N ARG A 22 -0.98 9.94 -2.94
CA ARG A 22 -0.78 11.16 -3.76
C ARG A 22 0.68 11.61 -3.76
N VAL A 23 1.32 11.65 -2.59
CA VAL A 23 2.73 12.03 -2.48
C VAL A 23 3.63 11.11 -3.29
N ALA A 24 3.41 9.78 -3.20
CA ALA A 24 4.20 8.80 -3.93
C ALA A 24 3.95 8.85 -5.46
N GLU A 25 2.70 8.98 -5.89
CA GLU A 25 2.32 9.03 -7.31
C GLU A 25 2.80 10.32 -7.99
N ASP A 26 2.65 11.48 -7.34
CA ASP A 26 3.08 12.77 -7.88
C ASP A 26 4.61 12.86 -7.98
N GLY A 27 5.33 12.19 -7.08
CA GLY A 27 6.79 12.17 -7.04
C GLY A 27 7.44 11.05 -7.85
N LEU A 28 6.67 10.15 -8.47
CA LEU A 28 7.18 8.91 -9.06
C LEU A 28 8.16 9.17 -10.22
N ILE A 29 9.40 8.68 -10.08
CA ILE A 29 10.41 8.75 -11.15
C ILE A 29 10.58 7.40 -11.86
N LEU A 30 10.47 6.29 -11.12
CA LEU A 30 10.69 4.95 -11.63
C LEU A 30 9.65 4.00 -11.03
N ARG A 31 9.13 3.10 -11.86
CA ARG A 31 8.29 1.98 -11.43
C ARG A 31 8.73 0.73 -12.17
N VAL A 32 8.99 -0.33 -11.42
CA VAL A 32 9.44 -1.61 -11.96
C VAL A 32 8.60 -2.74 -11.38
N GLN A 33 8.38 -3.78 -12.17
CA GLN A 33 7.85 -5.03 -11.65
C GLN A 33 8.94 -5.69 -10.80
N VAL A 34 8.55 -6.20 -9.64
CA VAL A 34 9.37 -7.01 -8.73
C VAL A 34 8.65 -8.34 -8.48
N GLY A 35 9.21 -9.21 -7.63
CA GLY A 35 8.57 -10.48 -7.27
C GLY A 35 9.00 -11.69 -8.11
N SER A 36 8.38 -12.84 -7.83
CA SER A 36 8.79 -14.16 -8.34
C SER A 36 8.65 -14.33 -9.86
N GLY A 37 7.66 -13.66 -10.48
CA GLY A 37 7.47 -13.66 -11.93
C GLY A 37 8.66 -13.09 -12.71
N VAL A 38 9.38 -12.12 -12.13
CA VAL A 38 10.60 -11.53 -12.74
C VAL A 38 11.79 -12.48 -12.68
N HIS A 39 11.84 -13.36 -11.68
CA HIS A 39 12.97 -14.24 -11.40
C HIS A 39 12.86 -15.63 -12.07
N GLY A 40 11.79 -15.88 -12.84
CA GLY A 40 11.60 -17.15 -13.55
C GLY A 40 11.35 -18.36 -12.64
N THR A 41 11.00 -18.12 -11.37
CA THR A 41 10.64 -19.16 -10.38
C THR A 41 9.13 -19.33 -10.25
N SER A 42 8.36 -18.70 -11.13
CA SER A 42 6.90 -18.74 -11.17
C SER A 42 6.39 -20.12 -11.58
N ILE A 43 5.34 -20.58 -10.90
CA ILE A 43 4.51 -21.71 -11.32
C ILE A 43 3.33 -21.10 -12.07
N ASP A 44 3.02 -21.61 -13.27
CA ASP A 44 1.87 -21.15 -14.07
C ASP A 44 0.59 -21.10 -13.22
N GLY A 45 -0.01 -19.90 -13.12
CA GLY A 45 -1.24 -19.65 -12.36
C GLY A 45 -1.05 -19.27 -10.88
N GLN A 46 0.18 -19.08 -10.41
CA GLN A 46 0.48 -18.57 -9.06
C GLN A 46 1.35 -17.30 -9.07
N ASP A 47 1.34 -16.56 -10.18
CA ASP A 47 2.17 -15.36 -10.30
C ASP A 47 1.47 -14.16 -9.66
N ASP A 48 2.07 -13.65 -8.58
CA ASP A 48 1.70 -12.36 -7.99
C ASP A 48 2.48 -11.25 -8.71
N ARG A 49 1.78 -10.19 -9.12
CA ARG A 49 2.40 -9.02 -9.74
C ARG A 49 2.76 -7.99 -8.67
N ASP A 50 3.99 -8.08 -8.18
CA ASP A 50 4.53 -7.06 -7.31
C ASP A 50 5.15 -5.92 -8.12
N GLU A 51 4.99 -4.68 -7.66
CA GLU A 51 5.63 -3.52 -8.28
C GLU A 51 6.26 -2.64 -7.20
N MET A 52 7.44 -2.09 -7.50
CA MET A 52 8.15 -1.15 -6.63
C MET A 52 8.39 0.16 -7.37
N GLY A 53 8.10 1.27 -6.70
CA GLY A 53 8.34 2.62 -7.20
C GLY A 53 9.43 3.35 -6.42
N ILE A 54 10.11 4.28 -7.08
CA ILE A 54 10.97 5.29 -6.45
C ILE A 54 10.34 6.66 -6.72
N CYS A 55 10.07 7.42 -5.66
CA CYS A 55 9.50 8.75 -5.75
C CYS A 55 10.40 9.81 -5.08
N LEU A 56 10.30 11.06 -5.53
CA LEU A 56 10.85 12.21 -4.82
C LEU A 56 9.80 12.83 -3.91
N GLU A 57 10.13 12.92 -2.65
CA GLU A 57 9.31 13.59 -1.67
C GLU A 57 9.30 15.11 -1.86
N PRO A 58 8.13 15.76 -1.81
CA PRO A 58 8.05 17.21 -1.72
C PRO A 58 8.80 17.76 -0.49
N ALA A 59 9.46 18.92 -0.64
CA ALA A 59 10.33 19.50 0.39
C ALA A 59 9.67 19.63 1.77
N ARG A 60 8.36 19.87 1.85
CA ARG A 60 7.62 19.99 3.12
C ARG A 60 7.63 18.70 3.94
N PHE A 61 7.66 17.54 3.28
CA PHE A 61 7.72 16.23 3.95
C PHE A 61 9.17 15.87 4.29
N VAL A 62 10.11 16.09 3.37
CA VAL A 62 11.55 15.88 3.60
C VAL A 62 12.08 16.67 4.80
N THR A 63 11.60 17.89 4.97
CA THR A 63 12.02 18.79 6.06
C THR A 63 11.27 18.55 7.37
N GLY A 64 10.27 17.65 7.39
CA GLY A 64 9.42 17.40 8.55
C GLY A 64 8.50 18.56 8.93
N VAL A 65 8.30 19.54 8.03
CA VAL A 65 7.36 20.65 8.21
C VAL A 65 5.91 20.17 8.08
N ASP A 66 5.70 19.09 7.36
CA ASP A 66 4.41 18.44 7.18
C ASP A 66 4.52 16.92 7.39
N LEU A 67 3.40 16.29 7.73
CA LEU A 67 3.26 14.86 8.04
C LEU A 67 2.05 14.31 7.28
N VAL A 68 2.03 13.02 6.97
CA VAL A 68 0.89 12.35 6.33
C VAL A 68 0.04 11.61 7.38
N PRO A 69 -1.30 11.56 7.24
CA PRO A 69 -2.13 10.68 8.06
C PRO A 69 -1.78 9.22 7.78
N SER A 70 -1.91 8.36 8.80
CA SER A 70 -1.70 6.92 8.68
C SER A 70 -3.01 6.14 8.58
N GLY A 71 -2.91 4.91 8.08
CA GLY A 71 -4.06 4.04 7.83
C GLY A 71 -4.77 4.35 6.53
N LEU A 72 -5.52 3.36 6.01
CA LEU A 72 -6.23 3.46 4.72
C LEU A 72 -7.16 4.67 4.65
N ASN A 73 -7.96 4.87 5.70
CA ASN A 73 -8.93 5.97 5.79
C ASN A 73 -8.30 7.29 6.29
N GLY A 74 -7.03 7.27 6.70
CA GLY A 74 -6.35 8.43 7.27
C GLY A 74 -6.76 8.80 8.71
N ASP A 75 -7.46 7.91 9.42
CA ASP A 75 -7.92 8.14 10.79
C ASP A 75 -6.81 7.93 11.86
N GLY A 76 -5.63 7.48 11.45
CA GLY A 76 -4.50 7.21 12.32
C GLY A 76 -3.67 8.45 12.68
N PRO A 77 -2.65 8.31 13.54
CA PRO A 77 -1.72 9.39 13.86
C PRO A 77 -1.01 9.89 12.58
N ARG A 78 -0.62 11.16 12.57
CA ARG A 78 0.21 11.71 11.49
C ARG A 78 1.67 11.30 11.68
N LEU A 79 2.31 10.87 10.60
CA LEU A 79 3.67 10.33 10.57
C LEU A 79 4.49 11.01 9.47
N PRO A 80 5.83 10.98 9.53
CA PRO A 80 6.66 11.35 8.38
C PRO A 80 6.26 10.50 7.16
N PHE A 81 6.33 11.12 5.98
CA PHE A 81 6.22 10.33 4.76
C PHE A 81 7.54 9.58 4.56
N GLU A 82 7.47 8.25 4.56
CA GLU A 82 8.63 7.37 4.34
C GLU A 82 8.40 6.44 3.14
N GLN A 83 7.16 5.96 2.96
CA GLN A 83 6.75 5.09 1.87
C GLN A 83 5.23 5.11 1.69
N TYR A 84 4.79 4.57 0.55
CA TYR A 84 3.40 4.21 0.27
C TYR A 84 3.32 2.74 -0.11
N GLU A 85 2.38 2.01 0.48
CA GLU A 85 2.14 0.59 0.24
C GLU A 85 0.70 0.36 -0.20
N ARG A 86 0.53 -0.30 -1.35
CA ARG A 86 -0.76 -0.70 -1.90
C ARG A 86 -0.85 -2.21 -2.02
N HIS A 87 -1.90 -2.79 -1.47
CA HIS A 87 -2.27 -4.18 -1.72
C HIS A 87 -3.63 -4.19 -2.41
N THR A 88 -3.67 -4.71 -3.65
CA THR A 88 -4.92 -4.87 -4.42
C THR A 88 -5.94 -5.72 -3.68
N ALA A 89 -5.49 -6.71 -2.91
CA ALA A 89 -6.34 -7.54 -2.06
C ALA A 89 -7.21 -6.70 -1.10
N TRP A 90 -6.74 -5.52 -0.66
CA TRP A 90 -7.49 -4.65 0.25
C TRP A 90 -8.62 -3.87 -0.42
N ASP A 91 -8.67 -3.84 -1.75
CA ASP A 91 -9.75 -3.20 -2.51
C ASP A 91 -11.01 -4.09 -2.60
N HIS A 92 -10.88 -5.40 -2.31
CA HIS A 92 -11.99 -6.35 -2.30
C HIS A 92 -12.82 -6.30 -1.00
N PRO A 93 -14.10 -6.77 -1.02
CA PRO A 93 -14.89 -6.96 0.19
C PRO A 93 -14.13 -7.80 1.23
N GLY A 94 -13.91 -7.24 2.43
CA GLY A 94 -13.01 -7.82 3.45
C GLY A 94 -11.83 -6.90 3.78
N GLY A 95 -11.47 -5.98 2.89
CA GLY A 95 -10.47 -4.95 3.14
C GLY A 95 -9.12 -5.54 3.57
N VAL A 96 -8.52 -4.95 4.60
CA VAL A 96 -7.26 -5.41 5.21
C VAL A 96 -7.29 -6.84 5.78
N ALA A 97 -8.47 -7.44 5.97
CA ALA A 97 -8.57 -8.85 6.37
C ALA A 97 -8.25 -9.80 5.20
N ASN A 98 -8.28 -9.30 3.97
CA ASN A 98 -7.86 -10.05 2.80
C ASN A 98 -6.34 -10.22 2.86
N ARG A 99 -5.89 -11.47 2.80
CA ARG A 99 -4.47 -11.79 2.64
C ARG A 99 -4.17 -11.92 1.16
N SER A 100 -3.06 -11.34 0.72
CA SER A 100 -2.53 -11.59 -0.62
C SER A 100 -2.40 -13.10 -0.82
N GLY A 101 -3.16 -13.62 -1.78
CA GLY A 101 -3.15 -15.01 -2.19
C GLY A 101 -2.51 -15.14 -3.56
N ALA A 102 -1.89 -16.29 -3.83
CA ALA A 102 -1.34 -16.60 -5.14
C ALA A 102 -2.43 -16.42 -6.22
N GLY A 103 -2.20 -15.48 -7.15
CA GLY A 103 -3.11 -15.23 -8.27
C GLY A 103 -4.16 -14.13 -8.04
N ASP A 104 -3.90 -13.16 -7.16
CA ASP A 104 -4.67 -11.89 -7.07
C ASP A 104 -4.41 -11.01 -8.32
N LEU A 105 -4.79 -11.53 -9.49
CA LEU A 105 -4.81 -10.83 -10.76
C LEU A 105 -6.23 -10.28 -10.95
N GLU A 106 -6.45 -9.00 -10.69
CA GLU A 106 -7.63 -8.34 -11.25
C GLU A 106 -7.51 -8.36 -12.78
N GLY A 107 -8.38 -9.12 -13.44
CA GLY A 107 -8.57 -9.16 -14.88
C GLY A 107 -9.61 -8.16 -15.37
#